data_AF-A0A453I233-F1
#
_entry.id   AF-A0A453I233-F1
#
_cell.length_a   1.000
_cell.length_b   1.000
_cell.length_c   1.000
_cell.angle_alpha   90.00
_cell.angle_beta   90.00
_cell.angle_gamma   90.00
#
_symmetry.space_group_name_H-M   'P 1'
#
loop_
_entity.id
_entity.type
_entity.pdbx_description
1 polymer ?
#
loop_
_entity_poly.entity_id
_entity_poly.type
_entity_poly.pdbx_seq_one_letter_code
_entity_poly.pdbx_strand_id
1 'polypeptide(L)'
;TETRPDLFSLLFPGSHNLSPSLPSFPAFSSPHQTSTRPPATHPPRPPSAPRCPRWTTAALPCPIGNEESVPQESAIRPSGPKTSAMADAGSHIAAVVATSTCTHCQREIPSSNIDLHSVHCARNLQKCEHCGEMVPRKLMEEHYNENHAPVNCSLCKETLRPEILDLHKSEQCTQRMVACAYCEYELPAIDIHEHQV
;
A
#
# COMPACT_ATOMS: atom_id res chain seq x y z
N THR A 1 -11.51 74.89 -5.67
CA THR A 1 -12.10 73.67 -5.10
C THR A 1 -11.55 72.49 -5.89
N GLU A 2 -10.25 72.28 -5.79
CA GLU A 2 -9.56 71.38 -4.84
C GLU A 2 -9.05 70.19 -5.65
N THR A 3 -7.80 70.32 -6.08
CA THR A 3 -6.97 69.27 -6.66
C THR A 3 -6.16 68.70 -5.51
N ARG A 4 -6.34 67.44 -5.12
CA ARG A 4 -5.36 66.71 -4.29
C ARG A 4 -5.29 65.22 -4.65
N PRO A 5 -4.08 64.63 -4.49
CA PRO A 5 -3.59 63.54 -5.33
C PRO A 5 -3.40 62.22 -4.56
N ASP A 6 -3.02 61.19 -5.33
CA ASP A 6 -2.55 59.86 -4.94
C ASP A 6 -1.82 59.79 -3.60
N LEU A 7 -2.34 58.92 -2.74
CA LEU A 7 -1.76 58.55 -1.45
C LEU A 7 -0.84 57.32 -1.59
N PHE A 8 -0.06 57.23 -2.66
CA PHE A 8 1.05 56.29 -2.81
C PHE A 8 2.31 56.94 -2.26
N SER A 9 2.50 56.96 -0.94
CA SER A 9 3.79 57.07 -0.23
C SER A 9 3.59 57.59 1.19
N LEU A 10 3.44 56.70 2.17
CA LEU A 10 3.82 56.96 3.57
C LEU A 10 4.15 55.63 4.27
N LEU A 11 5.32 55.61 4.92
CA LEU A 11 5.85 54.61 5.88
C LEU A 11 6.78 53.47 5.38
N PHE A 12 7.87 53.83 4.69
CA PHE A 12 9.16 53.15 4.94
C PHE A 12 10.17 54.16 5.49
N PRO A 13 10.44 54.20 6.80
CA PRO A 13 11.58 54.90 7.34
C PRO A 13 12.76 53.94 7.54
N GLY A 14 13.95 54.39 7.16
CA GLY A 14 15.15 54.11 7.94
C GLY A 14 16.06 52.99 7.42
N SER A 15 16.86 53.32 6.41
CA SER A 15 18.15 52.69 6.17
C SER A 15 19.06 52.88 7.40
N HIS A 16 19.41 51.80 8.09
CA HIS A 16 20.57 51.76 8.97
C HIS A 16 21.47 50.60 8.53
N ASN A 17 22.71 50.99 8.27
CA ASN A 17 23.81 50.20 7.76
C ASN A 17 24.32 49.28 8.90
N LEU A 18 24.09 47.97 8.78
CA LEU A 18 24.68 46.97 9.67
C LEU A 18 25.26 45.85 8.80
N SER A 19 26.57 45.96 8.54
CA SER A 19 27.39 44.86 8.04
C SER A 19 27.40 43.71 9.05
N PRO A 20 27.09 42.46 8.67
CA PRO A 20 27.44 41.31 9.49
C PRO A 20 28.87 40.88 9.17
N SER A 21 29.76 41.09 10.13
CA SER A 21 31.10 40.53 10.21
C SER A 21 31.01 39.00 10.14
N LEU A 22 31.60 38.40 9.10
CA LEU A 22 31.80 36.95 9.03
C LEU A 22 32.72 36.49 10.17
N PRO A 23 32.37 35.45 10.95
CA PRO A 23 33.32 34.83 11.85
C PRO A 23 34.32 33.99 11.03
N SER A 24 35.61 34.29 11.22
CA SER A 24 36.73 33.47 10.74
C SER A 24 36.65 32.07 11.37
N PHE A 25 36.33 31.07 10.57
CA PHE A 25 36.43 29.66 10.97
C PHE A 25 37.90 29.22 10.96
N PRO A 26 38.39 28.53 11.99
CA PRO A 26 39.74 27.96 11.99
C PRO A 26 39.85 26.85 10.94
N ALA A 27 41.01 26.79 10.27
CA ALA A 27 41.35 25.76 9.30
C ALA A 27 41.22 24.36 9.94
N PHE A 28 40.25 23.58 9.47
CA PHE A 28 40.07 22.19 9.87
C PHE A 28 41.14 21.35 9.18
N SER A 29 42.17 20.96 9.93
CA SER A 29 43.17 19.99 9.49
C SER A 29 42.51 18.68 9.09
N SER A 30 42.75 18.26 7.85
CA SER A 30 42.30 16.97 7.32
C SER A 30 42.87 15.81 8.16
N PRO A 31 42.05 14.84 8.60
CA PRO A 31 42.59 13.59 9.08
C PRO A 31 43.13 12.77 7.89
N HIS A 32 44.41 12.38 7.99
CA HIS A 32 45.02 11.35 7.16
C HIS A 32 44.14 10.09 7.20
N GLN A 33 43.52 9.73 6.07
CA GLN A 33 42.86 8.44 5.94
C GLN A 33 43.93 7.36 5.79
N THR A 34 44.27 6.69 6.89
CA THR A 34 45.00 5.42 6.82
C THR A 34 44.06 4.38 6.22
N SER A 35 44.29 4.05 4.95
CA SER A 35 43.64 2.98 4.22
C SER A 35 44.01 1.62 4.82
N THR A 36 43.25 1.16 5.80
CA THR A 36 43.26 -0.25 6.22
C THR A 36 42.15 -0.98 5.48
N ARG A 37 42.53 -1.78 4.48
CA ARG A 37 41.64 -2.64 3.70
C ARG A 37 41.03 -3.70 4.64
N PRO A 38 39.69 -3.82 4.75
CA PRO A 38 39.09 -4.94 5.46
C PRO A 38 39.31 -6.25 4.69
N PRO A 39 39.53 -7.39 5.37
CA PRO A 39 39.70 -8.68 4.70
C PRO A 39 38.42 -9.11 3.97
N ALA A 40 38.59 -9.62 2.75
CA ALA A 40 37.50 -10.14 1.93
C ALA A 40 36.81 -11.32 2.65
N THR A 41 35.62 -11.06 3.18
CA THR A 41 34.75 -12.11 3.71
C THR A 41 33.88 -12.59 2.55
N HIS A 42 34.17 -13.79 2.06
CA HIS A 42 33.29 -14.45 1.09
C HIS A 42 31.95 -14.81 1.77
N PRO A 43 30.80 -14.61 1.11
CA PRO A 43 29.54 -15.08 1.63
C PRO A 43 29.53 -16.63 1.69
N PRO A 44 28.92 -17.24 2.72
CA PRO A 44 28.81 -18.69 2.81
C PRO A 44 27.97 -19.25 1.65
N ARG A 45 28.42 -20.39 1.13
CA ARG A 45 27.77 -21.13 0.03
C ARG A 45 26.35 -21.56 0.46
N PRO A 46 25.33 -21.42 -0.40
CA PRO A 46 23.97 -21.85 -0.06
C PRO A 46 23.92 -23.38 0.13
N PRO A 47 23.07 -23.88 1.05
CA PRO A 47 22.91 -25.32 1.25
C PRO A 47 22.29 -25.98 0.00
N SER A 48 22.78 -27.17 -0.32
CA SER A 48 22.31 -28.00 -1.42
C SER A 48 20.82 -28.30 -1.30
N ALA A 49 20.05 -28.10 -2.38
CA ALA A 49 18.64 -28.47 -2.43
C ALA A 49 18.44 -29.97 -2.10
N PRO A 50 17.42 -30.34 -1.30
CA PRO A 50 17.12 -31.74 -1.03
C PRO A 50 16.66 -32.44 -2.32
N ARG A 51 17.25 -33.59 -2.62
CA ARG A 51 16.82 -34.48 -3.70
C ARG A 51 15.38 -34.92 -3.43
N CYS A 52 14.47 -34.61 -4.35
CA CYS A 52 13.10 -35.11 -4.30
C CYS A 52 13.10 -36.64 -4.35
N PRO A 53 12.48 -37.35 -3.39
CA PRO A 53 12.30 -38.79 -3.50
C PRO A 53 11.19 -39.10 -4.51
N ARG A 54 11.53 -39.99 -5.43
CA ARG A 54 10.65 -40.58 -6.44
C ARG A 54 9.50 -41.30 -5.74
N TRP A 55 8.27 -40.86 -6.01
CA TRP A 55 7.04 -41.44 -5.47
C TRP A 55 6.92 -42.90 -5.90
N THR A 56 6.86 -43.81 -4.92
CA THR A 56 6.47 -45.21 -5.15
C THR A 56 5.60 -45.66 -3.97
N THR A 57 4.31 -45.75 -4.25
CA THR A 57 3.31 -46.76 -3.84
C THR A 57 3.36 -47.43 -2.44
N ALA A 58 2.19 -47.34 -1.79
CA ALA A 58 1.53 -48.31 -0.87
C ALA A 58 1.85 -48.35 0.64
N ALA A 59 0.85 -47.86 1.41
CA ALA A 59 0.07 -48.51 2.48
C ALA A 59 0.74 -49.20 3.70
N LEU A 60 0.33 -48.72 4.91
CA LEU A 60 -0.02 -49.39 6.20
C LEU A 60 0.62 -48.76 7.48
N PRO A 61 0.01 -48.90 8.69
CA PRO A 61 -0.22 -47.78 9.64
C PRO A 61 0.28 -47.93 11.10
N CYS A 62 0.07 -46.85 11.89
CA CYS A 62 0.09 -46.64 13.38
C CYS A 62 1.48 -46.53 14.09
N PRO A 63 1.62 -45.96 15.34
CA PRO A 63 0.68 -45.32 16.29
C PRO A 63 1.17 -44.03 17.07
N ILE A 64 0.20 -43.33 17.71
CA ILE A 64 0.14 -42.65 19.05
C ILE A 64 1.25 -41.68 19.56
N GLY A 65 0.80 -40.50 20.01
CA GLY A 65 1.35 -39.63 21.09
C GLY A 65 2.01 -38.33 20.57
N ASN A 66 1.81 -37.11 21.10
CA ASN A 66 1.06 -36.52 22.22
C ASN A 66 1.11 -34.97 22.06
N GLU A 67 0.16 -34.25 22.67
CA GLU A 67 0.27 -32.86 23.19
C GLU A 67 0.61 -31.73 22.17
N GLU A 68 0.09 -30.51 22.21
CA GLU A 68 -0.85 -29.75 23.02
C GLU A 68 -1.08 -28.43 22.22
N SER A 69 -2.12 -27.67 22.55
CA SER A 69 -2.27 -26.24 22.21
C SER A 69 -2.90 -25.86 20.86
N VAL A 70 -4.23 -25.85 20.86
CA VAL A 70 -5.07 -24.94 20.05
C VAL A 70 -5.03 -23.53 20.68
N PRO A 71 -5.09 -22.45 19.89
CA PRO A 71 -6.30 -21.63 20.00
C PRO A 71 -6.86 -21.16 18.64
N GLN A 72 -8.13 -21.52 18.46
CA GLN A 72 -9.22 -20.71 17.90
C GLN A 72 -9.03 -20.13 16.49
N GLU A 73 -9.24 -21.01 15.50
CA GLU A 73 -9.81 -20.60 14.22
C GLU A 73 -11.16 -19.91 14.48
N SER A 74 -11.20 -18.60 14.29
CA SER A 74 -12.45 -17.84 14.18
C SER A 74 -12.71 -17.67 12.70
N ALA A 75 -13.44 -18.62 12.11
CA ALA A 75 -13.91 -18.58 10.73
C ALA A 75 -14.61 -17.24 10.44
N ILE A 76 -13.92 -16.33 9.78
CA ILE A 76 -14.55 -15.22 9.06
C ILE A 76 -15.21 -15.88 7.85
N ARG A 77 -16.52 -16.15 7.94
CA ARG A 77 -17.30 -16.45 6.74
C ARG A 77 -17.30 -15.20 5.87
N PRO A 78 -16.79 -15.23 4.62
CA PRO A 78 -17.04 -14.15 3.69
C PRO A 78 -18.55 -14.17 3.38
N SER A 79 -19.26 -13.16 3.88
CA SER A 79 -20.67 -12.93 3.52
C SER A 79 -20.69 -12.15 2.22
N GLY A 80 -20.31 -12.81 1.12
CA GLY A 80 -20.60 -12.33 -0.23
C GLY A 80 -21.98 -12.83 -0.67
N PRO A 81 -22.76 -12.06 -1.43
CA PRO A 81 -24.02 -12.52 -1.99
C PRO A 81 -23.73 -13.52 -3.12
N LYS A 82 -24.03 -14.81 -2.91
CA LYS A 82 -24.04 -15.79 -3.99
C LYS A 82 -25.38 -15.70 -4.73
N THR A 83 -25.43 -14.94 -5.81
CA THR A 83 -26.50 -15.06 -6.81
C THR A 83 -26.23 -16.33 -7.61
N SER A 84 -26.80 -17.46 -7.16
CA SER A 84 -27.05 -18.61 -8.03
C SER A 84 -28.56 -18.78 -8.13
N ALA A 85 -29.09 -18.46 -9.31
CA ALA A 85 -30.44 -18.77 -9.68
C ALA A 85 -30.64 -20.29 -9.63
N MET A 86 -31.55 -20.73 -8.78
CA MET A 86 -32.21 -22.03 -8.87
C MET A 86 -33.62 -21.84 -8.33
N ALA A 87 -34.60 -22.08 -9.21
CA ALA A 87 -36.01 -21.97 -8.92
C ALA A 87 -36.43 -23.18 -8.08
N ASP A 88 -36.97 -22.94 -6.89
CA ASP A 88 -37.74 -23.95 -6.15
C ASP A 88 -38.99 -23.30 -5.56
N ALA A 89 -40.14 -23.81 -5.99
CA ALA A 89 -41.45 -23.39 -5.58
C ALA A 89 -41.81 -24.11 -4.27
N GLY A 90 -41.55 -23.45 -3.14
CA GLY A 90 -41.89 -23.96 -1.81
C GLY A 90 -42.33 -22.82 -0.89
N SER A 91 -43.60 -22.86 -0.50
CA SER A 91 -44.27 -21.94 0.42
C SER A 91 -43.51 -21.76 1.74
N HIS A 92 -42.67 -20.75 1.83
CA HIS A 92 -42.23 -20.18 3.10
C HIS A 92 -43.03 -18.90 3.33
N ILE A 93 -43.79 -18.86 4.42
CA ILE A 93 -44.29 -17.62 5.00
C ILE A 93 -43.08 -16.69 5.11
N ALA A 94 -43.04 -15.65 4.27
CA ALA A 94 -42.09 -14.57 4.41
C ALA A 94 -42.49 -13.82 5.67
N ALA A 95 -42.09 -14.35 6.83
CA ALA A 95 -41.94 -13.53 8.01
C ALA A 95 -40.98 -12.43 7.56
N VAL A 96 -41.54 -11.24 7.31
CA VAL A 96 -40.76 -10.02 7.09
C VAL A 96 -39.93 -9.88 8.34
N VAL A 97 -38.69 -10.37 8.29
CA VAL A 97 -37.71 -10.09 9.31
C VAL A 97 -37.47 -8.60 9.18
N ALA A 98 -38.03 -7.82 10.11
CA ALA A 98 -37.78 -6.40 10.16
C ALA A 98 -36.25 -6.21 10.22
N THR A 99 -35.68 -5.52 9.26
CA THR A 99 -34.26 -5.16 9.23
C THR A 99 -34.12 -3.68 9.54
N SER A 100 -32.99 -3.33 10.15
CA SER A 100 -32.59 -1.97 10.49
C SER A 100 -31.14 -1.77 10.09
N THR A 101 -30.82 -0.57 9.61
CA THR A 101 -29.47 -0.27 9.10
C THR A 101 -28.54 0.13 10.23
N CYS A 102 -27.37 -0.48 10.32
CA CYS A 102 -26.34 -0.10 11.26
C CYS A 102 -25.71 1.26 10.89
N THR A 103 -25.65 2.20 11.84
CA THR A 103 -25.04 3.52 11.62
C THR A 103 -23.54 3.48 11.39
N HIS A 104 -22.84 2.43 11.85
CA HIS A 104 -21.39 2.30 11.72
C HIS A 104 -20.95 1.66 10.39
N CYS A 105 -21.57 0.54 9.99
CA CYS A 105 -21.20 -0.18 8.77
C CYS A 105 -22.20 -0.03 7.61
N GLN A 106 -23.30 0.70 7.82
CA GLN A 106 -24.37 0.94 6.85
C GLN A 106 -24.99 -0.33 6.24
N ARG A 107 -24.87 -1.49 6.92
CA ARG A 107 -25.50 -2.75 6.51
C ARG A 107 -26.87 -2.93 7.15
N GLU A 108 -27.77 -3.60 6.44
CA GLU A 108 -29.07 -4.03 6.95
C GLU A 108 -28.89 -5.25 7.85
N ILE A 109 -29.32 -5.13 9.10
CA ILE A 109 -29.22 -6.16 10.13
C ILE A 109 -30.62 -6.40 10.70
N PRO A 110 -31.02 -7.66 10.99
CA PRO A 110 -32.28 -7.93 11.66
C PRO A 110 -32.47 -7.06 12.91
N SER A 111 -33.63 -6.43 13.03
CA SER A 111 -33.93 -5.49 14.12
C SER A 111 -33.80 -6.13 15.49
N SER A 112 -34.03 -7.43 15.61
CA SER A 112 -33.82 -8.18 16.87
C SER A 112 -32.35 -8.22 17.33
N ASN A 113 -31.41 -8.06 16.39
CA ASN A 113 -29.98 -8.27 16.62
C ASN A 113 -29.15 -7.00 16.40
N ILE A 114 -29.78 -5.87 16.04
CA ILE A 114 -29.08 -4.62 15.73
C ILE A 114 -28.28 -4.08 16.91
N ASP A 115 -28.77 -4.23 18.13
CA ASP A 115 -28.08 -3.76 19.34
C ASP A 115 -26.78 -4.54 19.58
N LEU A 116 -26.83 -5.87 19.45
CA LEU A 116 -25.64 -6.71 19.55
C LEU A 116 -24.66 -6.42 18.41
N HIS A 117 -25.18 -6.26 17.19
CA HIS A 117 -24.37 -5.93 16.04
C HIS A 117 -23.69 -4.57 16.18
N SER A 118 -24.39 -3.54 16.65
CA SER A 118 -23.85 -2.17 16.73
C SER A 118 -22.62 -2.12 17.65
N VAL A 119 -22.71 -2.77 18.82
CA VAL A 119 -21.61 -2.88 19.78
C VAL A 119 -20.45 -3.68 19.19
N HIS A 120 -20.73 -4.82 18.55
CA HIS A 120 -19.69 -5.65 17.94
C HIS A 120 -19.00 -4.95 16.78
N CYS A 121 -19.79 -4.31 15.89
CA CYS A 121 -19.34 -3.58 14.73
C CYS A 121 -18.45 -2.41 15.15
N ALA A 122 -18.90 -1.55 16.07
CA ALA A 122 -18.14 -0.38 16.50
C ALA A 122 -16.80 -0.75 17.16
N ARG A 123 -16.78 -1.85 17.93
CA ARG A 123 -15.59 -2.30 18.64
C ARG A 123 -14.58 -3.01 17.73
N ASN A 124 -15.04 -3.84 16.78
CA ASN A 124 -14.16 -4.74 16.04
C ASN A 124 -13.92 -4.36 14.59
N LEU A 125 -14.82 -3.62 13.97
CA LEU A 125 -14.71 -3.24 12.56
C LEU A 125 -14.43 -1.74 12.45
N GLN A 126 -13.65 -1.38 11.44
CA GLN A 126 -13.48 0.02 11.04
C GLN A 126 -13.47 0.12 9.53
N LYS A 127 -13.83 1.30 9.03
CA LYS A 127 -13.83 1.61 7.61
C LYS A 127 -12.41 1.99 7.20
N CYS A 128 -11.86 1.37 6.17
CA CYS A 128 -10.58 1.76 5.60
C CYS A 128 -10.69 3.16 4.98
N GLU A 129 -9.71 4.02 5.23
CA GLU A 129 -9.70 5.40 4.73
C GLU A 129 -9.34 5.48 3.24
N HIS A 130 -8.74 4.43 2.68
CA HIS A 130 -8.28 4.38 1.28
C HIS A 130 -9.36 3.82 0.34
N CYS A 131 -9.95 2.67 0.65
CA CYS A 131 -10.97 2.02 -0.18
C CYS A 131 -12.40 2.12 0.36
N GLY A 132 -12.57 2.50 1.63
CA GLY A 132 -13.90 2.57 2.25
C GLY A 132 -14.49 1.22 2.66
N GLU A 133 -13.73 0.13 2.61
CA GLU A 133 -14.20 -1.19 3.01
C GLU A 133 -14.23 -1.36 4.54
N MET A 134 -15.21 -2.12 5.04
CA MET A 134 -15.33 -2.43 6.47
C MET A 134 -14.45 -3.64 6.81
N VAL A 135 -13.33 -3.40 7.46
CA VAL A 135 -12.33 -4.45 7.75
C VAL A 135 -12.05 -4.49 9.27
N PRO A 136 -11.72 -5.66 9.84
CA PRO A 136 -11.45 -5.78 11.28
C PRO A 136 -10.27 -4.92 11.73
N ARG A 137 -10.40 -4.26 12.89
CA ARG A 137 -9.36 -3.36 13.42
C ARG A 137 -7.99 -4.02 13.53
N LYS A 138 -7.98 -5.30 13.93
CA LYS A 138 -6.75 -6.10 14.07
C LYS A 138 -6.05 -6.39 12.74
N LEU A 139 -6.79 -6.38 11.63
CA LEU A 139 -6.29 -6.69 10.29
C LEU A 139 -6.14 -5.44 9.42
N MET A 140 -6.29 -4.23 9.97
CA MET A 140 -6.09 -3.00 9.20
C MET A 140 -4.69 -2.89 8.62
N GLU A 141 -3.70 -3.22 9.44
CA GLU A 141 -2.30 -3.11 9.05
C GLU A 141 -2.00 -4.06 7.89
N GLU A 142 -2.46 -5.30 7.97
CA GLU A 142 -2.32 -6.29 6.90
C GLU A 142 -3.06 -5.86 5.63
N HIS A 143 -4.33 -5.45 5.76
CA HIS A 143 -5.11 -4.92 4.65
C HIS A 143 -4.42 -3.74 3.96
N TYR A 144 -3.87 -2.79 4.73
CA TYR A 144 -3.12 -1.67 4.18
C TYR A 144 -1.87 -2.16 3.44
N ASN A 145 -1.08 -3.04 4.05
CA ASN A 145 0.16 -3.54 3.46
C ASN A 145 -0.03 -4.34 2.18
N GLU A 146 -1.15 -5.05 2.04
CA GLU A 146 -1.44 -5.85 0.85
C GLU A 146 -2.14 -5.05 -0.26
N ASN A 147 -3.02 -4.11 0.09
CA ASN A 147 -3.90 -3.46 -0.89
C ASN A 147 -3.52 -2.00 -1.20
N HIS A 148 -2.91 -1.30 -0.26
CA HIS A 148 -2.69 0.16 -0.35
C HIS A 148 -1.22 0.58 -0.18
N ALA A 149 -0.36 -0.31 0.33
CA ALA A 149 1.03 0.03 0.53
C ALA A 149 1.68 0.41 -0.80
N PRO A 150 2.47 1.49 -0.82
CA PRO A 150 3.17 1.91 -2.01
C PRO A 150 4.12 0.82 -2.51
N VAL A 151 4.06 0.57 -3.82
CA VAL A 151 4.88 -0.42 -4.52
C VAL A 151 5.80 0.26 -5.51
N ASN A 152 6.99 -0.31 -5.72
CA ASN A 152 7.93 0.23 -6.69
C ASN A 152 7.58 -0.21 -8.12
N CYS A 153 7.77 0.69 -9.07
CA CYS A 153 7.70 0.36 -10.48
C CYS A 153 8.95 -0.44 -10.90
N SER A 154 8.75 -1.58 -11.56
CA SER A 154 9.86 -2.45 -12.00
C SER A 154 10.75 -1.81 -13.07
N LEU A 155 10.26 -0.79 -13.77
CA LEU A 155 10.99 -0.10 -14.84
C LEU A 155 11.77 1.11 -14.30
N CYS A 156 11.06 2.10 -13.74
CA CYS A 156 11.68 3.35 -13.28
C CYS A 156 12.09 3.36 -11.79
N LYS A 157 11.70 2.34 -11.00
CA LYS A 157 11.93 2.24 -9.55
C LYS A 157 11.27 3.34 -8.71
N GLU A 158 10.33 4.10 -9.27
CA GLU A 158 9.53 5.06 -8.52
C GLU A 158 8.50 4.35 -7.64
N THR A 159 8.28 4.87 -6.44
CA THR A 159 7.31 4.35 -5.47
C THR A 159 5.95 4.96 -5.73
N LEU A 160 4.96 4.13 -6.04
CA LEU A 160 3.62 4.55 -6.45
C LEU A 160 2.56 3.78 -5.69
N ARG A 161 1.35 4.33 -5.62
CA ARG A 161 0.21 3.60 -5.05
C ARG A 161 -0.23 2.47 -6.00
N PRO A 162 -0.68 1.31 -5.48
CA PRO A 162 -1.10 0.18 -6.31
C PRO A 162 -2.15 0.57 -7.35
N GLU A 163 -3.10 1.44 -7.01
CA GLU A 163 -4.20 1.81 -7.89
C GLU A 163 -3.75 2.65 -9.11
N ILE A 164 -2.59 3.31 -9.03
CA ILE A 164 -2.03 4.11 -10.14
C ILE A 164 -0.90 3.40 -10.88
N LEU A 165 -0.41 2.26 -10.36
CA LEU A 165 0.78 1.59 -10.88
C LEU A 165 0.57 1.13 -12.33
N ASP A 166 -0.62 0.61 -12.65
CA ASP A 166 -0.93 0.11 -13.98
C ASP A 166 -1.03 1.23 -15.02
N LEU A 167 -1.64 2.36 -14.65
CA LEU A 167 -1.66 3.56 -15.48
C LEU A 167 -0.25 4.13 -15.67
N HIS A 168 0.55 4.13 -14.60
CA HIS A 168 1.93 4.57 -14.68
C HIS A 168 2.74 3.71 -15.66
N LYS A 169 2.68 2.38 -15.55
CA LYS A 169 3.43 1.47 -16.42
C LYS A 169 3.07 1.63 -17.90
N SER A 170 1.82 1.93 -18.21
CA SER A 170 1.33 2.06 -19.58
C SER A 170 1.61 3.44 -20.19
N GLU A 171 1.37 4.53 -19.45
CA GLU A 171 1.35 5.87 -20.03
C GLU A 171 2.37 6.84 -19.46
N GLN A 172 2.71 6.73 -18.17
CA GLN A 172 3.48 7.78 -17.47
C GLN A 172 4.94 7.39 -17.21
N CYS A 173 5.26 6.09 -17.25
CA CYS A 173 6.59 5.61 -16.96
C CYS A 173 7.57 6.10 -18.02
N THR A 174 8.67 6.71 -17.57
CA THR A 174 9.75 7.21 -18.42
C THR A 174 10.55 6.09 -19.08
N GLN A 175 10.58 4.93 -18.44
CA GLN A 175 11.23 3.72 -18.93
C GLN A 175 10.27 2.75 -19.63
N ARG A 176 9.06 3.20 -20.00
CA ARG A 176 8.16 2.38 -20.83
C ARG A 176 8.78 2.15 -22.21
N MET A 177 8.59 0.97 -22.77
CA MET A 177 9.02 0.65 -24.12
C MET A 177 8.07 1.28 -25.13
N VAL A 178 8.59 2.04 -26.07
CA VAL A 178 7.87 2.67 -27.17
C VAL A 178 8.60 2.40 -28.48
N ALA A 179 7.85 2.08 -29.53
CA ALA A 179 8.42 1.91 -30.86
C ALA A 179 8.68 3.27 -31.51
N CYS A 180 9.86 3.42 -32.13
CA CYS A 180 10.16 4.58 -32.95
C CYS A 180 9.22 4.64 -34.17
N ALA A 181 8.66 5.83 -34.46
CA ALA A 181 7.75 6.02 -35.60
C ALA A 181 8.44 5.91 -36.98
N TYR A 182 9.77 5.99 -37.03
CA TYR A 182 10.53 5.98 -38.30
C TYR A 182 11.16 4.62 -38.62
N CYS A 183 11.64 3.90 -37.61
CA CYS A 183 12.39 2.65 -37.79
C CYS A 183 11.78 1.46 -37.04
N GLU A 184 10.65 1.65 -36.34
CA GLU A 184 9.92 0.64 -35.57
C GLU A 184 10.72 -0.01 -34.42
N TYR A 185 11.92 0.50 -34.11
CA TYR A 185 12.75 -0.03 -33.04
C TYR A 185 12.20 0.34 -31.66
N GLU A 186 12.12 -0.64 -30.76
CA GLU A 186 11.58 -0.46 -29.40
C GLU A 186 12.66 0.07 -28.45
N LEU A 187 12.40 1.24 -27.86
CA LEU A 187 13.30 1.94 -26.94
C LEU A 187 12.55 2.43 -25.71
N PRO A 188 13.24 2.64 -24.57
CA PRO A 188 12.70 3.39 -23.45
C PRO A 188 12.23 4.79 -23.90
N ALA A 189 11.11 5.27 -23.37
CA ALA A 189 10.54 6.58 -23.74
C ALA A 189 11.46 7.77 -23.44
N ILE A 190 12.43 7.62 -22.54
CA ILE A 190 13.49 8.60 -22.31
C ILE A 190 14.44 8.74 -23.51
N ASP A 191 14.75 7.64 -24.20
CA ASP A 191 15.75 7.59 -25.26
C ASP A 191 15.17 7.86 -26.67
N ILE A 192 13.84 7.80 -26.83
CA ILE A 192 13.19 7.96 -28.14
C ILE A 192 13.43 9.34 -28.77
N HIS A 193 13.55 10.40 -27.96
CA HIS A 193 13.76 11.76 -28.45
C HIS A 193 15.15 11.94 -29.06
N GLU A 194 16.17 11.34 -28.43
CA GLU A 194 17.55 11.38 -28.94
C GLU A 194 17.70 10.50 -30.19
N HIS A 195 16.95 9.41 -30.27
CA HIS A 195 16.95 8.50 -31.42
C HIS A 195 16.32 9.07 -32.69
N GLN A 196 15.41 10.05 -32.57
CA GLN A 196 14.72 10.67 -33.72
C GLN A 196 15.51 11.80 -34.40
N VAL A 197 16.69 12.14 -33.88
CA VAL A 197 17.55 13.23 -34.39
C VAL A 197 18.50 12.70 -35.46
#